data_AF-A0A2X2T072-F1
#
_entry.id   AF-A0A2X2T072-F1
#
_cell.length_a   1.000
_cell.length_b   1.000
_cell.length_c   1.000
_cell.angle_alpha   90.00
_cell.angle_beta   90.00
_cell.angle_gamma   90.00
#
_symmetry.space_group_name_H-M   'P 1'
#
loop_
_entity.id
_entity.type
_entity.pdbx_description
1 polymer ?
#
loop_
_entity_poly.entity_id
_entity_poly.type
_entity_poly.pdbx_seq_one_letter_code
_entity_poly.pdbx_strand_id
1 'polypeptide(L)'
;MTNPLLTSFELPPFSAIKPEHVVPAVTKALDDCRAAVESVVAQGAPYSWQNLVQPLAEVDDRLGRLFSPVSHLNSVQNSPEPARSL
;
A
#
# COMPACT_ATOMS: atom_id res chain seq x y z
N MET A 1 5.33 3.97 17.95
CA MET A 1 4.96 5.10 17.07
C MET A 1 4.09 4.55 15.95
N THR A 2 3.03 5.26 15.57
CA THR A 2 2.08 4.81 14.53
C THR A 2 2.56 5.29 13.17
N ASN A 3 2.66 4.40 12.18
CA ASN A 3 3.02 4.78 10.81
C ASN A 3 1.79 5.42 10.12
N PRO A 4 1.84 6.70 9.71
CA PRO A 4 0.68 7.42 9.16
C PRO A 4 0.22 6.87 7.80
N LEU A 5 1.09 6.16 7.08
CA LEU A 5 0.76 5.50 5.81
C LEU A 5 -0.06 4.22 6.03
N LEU A 6 -0.03 3.64 7.22
CA LEU A 6 -0.76 2.42 7.58
C LEU A 6 -2.08 2.68 8.31
N THR A 7 -2.39 3.94 8.61
CA THR A 7 -3.68 4.36 9.20
C THR A 7 -4.67 4.77 8.12
N SER A 8 -5.97 4.62 8.38
CA SER A 8 -6.99 5.15 7.48
C SER A 8 -6.97 6.67 7.50
N PHE A 9 -7.12 7.28 6.33
CA PHE A 9 -7.20 8.72 6.15
C PHE A 9 -8.13 9.05 4.97
N GLU A 10 -8.89 10.14 5.10
CA GLU A 10 -9.69 10.68 3.98
C GLU A 10 -8.80 11.46 2.99
N LEU A 11 -7.83 12.21 3.52
CA LEU A 11 -6.82 12.94 2.75
C LEU A 11 -5.43 12.52 3.20
N PRO A 12 -4.44 12.43 2.29
CA PRO A 12 -3.10 12.03 2.65
C PRO A 12 -2.48 12.95 3.72
N PRO A 13 -1.96 12.39 4.84
CA PRO A 13 -1.38 13.17 5.93
C PRO A 13 0.05 13.60 5.60
N PHE A 14 0.24 14.39 4.53
CA PHE A 14 1.56 14.74 3.97
C PHE A 14 2.56 15.28 5.00
N SER A 15 2.10 16.12 5.94
CA SER A 15 2.95 16.72 6.98
C SER A 15 3.48 15.72 8.02
N ALA A 16 2.87 14.55 8.14
CA ALA A 16 3.28 13.50 9.06
C ALA A 16 4.12 12.39 8.39
N ILE A 17 4.14 12.34 7.05
CA ILE A 17 4.92 11.35 6.31
C ILE A 17 6.40 11.74 6.38
N LYS A 18 7.24 10.77 6.74
CA LYS A 18 8.69 10.90 6.79
C LYS A 18 9.33 9.75 6.00
N PRO A 19 10.57 9.91 5.49
CA PRO A 19 11.24 8.86 4.73
C PRO A 19 11.28 7.50 5.45
N GLU A 20 11.52 7.49 6.76
CA GLU A 20 11.56 6.27 7.58
C GLU A 20 10.21 5.51 7.65
N HIS A 21 9.10 6.16 7.30
CA HIS A 21 7.79 5.52 7.24
C HIS A 21 7.57 4.72 5.95
N VAL A 22 8.29 5.04 4.87
CA VAL A 22 7.97 4.56 3.51
C VAL A 22 8.22 3.07 3.36
N VAL A 23 9.46 2.63 3.57
CA VAL A 23 9.84 1.21 3.37
C VAL A 23 8.99 0.29 4.25
N PRO A 24 8.82 0.52 5.58
CA PRO A 24 7.98 -0.34 6.39
C PRO A 24 6.51 -0.39 5.95
N ALA A 25 5.95 0.74 5.48
CA ALA A 25 4.57 0.80 5.03
C ALA A 25 4.35 0.04 3.71
N VAL A 26 5.25 0.26 2.73
CA VAL A 26 5.18 -0.40 1.43
C VAL A 26 5.42 -1.90 1.55
N THR A 27 6.41 -2.33 2.34
CA THR A 27 6.64 -3.77 2.58
C THR A 27 5.41 -4.42 3.18
N LYS A 28 4.80 -3.82 4.22
CA LYS A 28 3.59 -4.35 4.84
C LYS A 28 2.43 -4.46 3.86
N ALA A 29 2.25 -3.46 2.99
CA ALA A 29 1.18 -3.47 2.00
C ALA A 29 1.39 -4.55 0.93
N LEU A 30 2.63 -4.73 0.46
CA LEU A 30 2.98 -5.79 -0.49
C LEU A 30 2.77 -7.19 0.12
N ASP A 31 3.12 -7.38 1.38
CA ASP A 31 2.90 -8.63 2.08
C ASP A 31 1.39 -8.92 2.25
N ASP A 32 0.59 -7.90 2.54
CA ASP A 32 -0.87 -8.01 2.57
C ASP A 32 -1.45 -8.39 1.19
N CYS A 33 -0.96 -7.79 0.11
CA CYS A 33 -1.36 -8.15 -1.26
C CYS A 33 -1.03 -9.62 -1.57
N ARG A 34 0.19 -10.07 -1.23
CA ARG A 34 0.61 -11.47 -1.45
C ARG A 34 -0.27 -12.44 -0.67
N ALA A 35 -0.49 -12.17 0.62
CA ALA A 35 -1.33 -12.99 1.48
C ALA A 35 -2.78 -13.06 0.97
N ALA A 36 -3.33 -11.95 0.47
CA ALA A 36 -4.66 -11.93 -0.12
C ALA A 36 -4.74 -12.78 -1.40
N VAL A 37 -3.74 -12.69 -2.29
CA VAL A 37 -3.66 -13.53 -3.49
C VAL A 37 -3.59 -15.01 -3.12
N GLU A 38 -2.69 -15.38 -2.20
CA GLU A 38 -2.56 -16.76 -1.73
C GLU A 38 -3.87 -17.29 -1.12
N SER A 39 -4.50 -16.49 -0.26
CA SER A 39 -5.74 -16.86 0.41
C SER A 39 -6.90 -17.04 -0.58
N VAL A 40 -7.04 -16.13 -1.55
CA VAL A 40 -8.12 -16.16 -2.55
C VAL A 40 -7.95 -17.34 -3.50
N VAL A 41 -6.73 -17.57 -4.01
CA VAL A 41 -6.46 -18.68 -4.94
C VAL A 41 -6.61 -20.04 -4.25
N ALA A 42 -6.25 -20.15 -2.96
CA ALA A 42 -6.40 -21.37 -2.19
C ALA A 42 -7.86 -21.83 -1.99
N GLN A 43 -8.84 -20.93 -2.18
CA GLN A 43 -10.27 -21.30 -2.08
C GLN A 43 -10.72 -22.24 -3.20
N GLY A 44 -10.05 -22.18 -4.36
CA GLY A 44 -10.41 -22.99 -5.53
C GLY A 44 -11.71 -22.55 -6.21
N ALA A 45 -11.97 -23.11 -7.39
CA ALA A 45 -13.16 -22.81 -8.18
C ALA A 45 -14.45 -23.39 -7.54
N PRO A 46 -15.64 -22.81 -7.80
CA PRO A 46 -15.90 -21.71 -8.74
C PRO A 46 -15.57 -20.32 -8.18
N TYR A 47 -15.00 -19.47 -9.03
CA TYR A 47 -14.75 -18.07 -8.70
C TYR A 47 -15.95 -17.19 -9.07
N SER A 48 -16.15 -16.15 -8.27
CA SER A 48 -17.16 -15.11 -8.40
C SER A 48 -16.51 -13.74 -8.19
N TRP A 49 -17.30 -12.69 -8.44
CA TRP A 49 -16.90 -11.34 -8.09
C TRP A 49 -16.52 -11.24 -6.60
N GLN A 50 -17.33 -11.82 -5.71
CA GLN A 50 -17.17 -11.69 -4.26
C GLN A 50 -15.98 -12.47 -3.71
N ASN A 51 -15.66 -13.64 -4.26
CA ASN A 51 -14.61 -14.51 -3.71
C ASN A 51 -13.24 -14.35 -4.39
N LEU A 52 -13.17 -13.70 -5.56
CA LEU A 52 -11.93 -13.49 -6.30
C LEU A 52 -11.67 -12.01 -6.55
N VAL A 53 -12.58 -11.31 -7.25
CA VAL A 53 -12.27 -9.98 -7.79
C VAL A 53 -12.29 -8.90 -6.70
N GLN A 54 -13.36 -8.86 -5.90
CA GLN A 54 -13.54 -7.89 -4.83
C GLN A 54 -12.38 -7.91 -3.81
N PRO A 55 -12.01 -9.04 -3.18
CA PRO A 55 -10.93 -9.02 -2.18
C PRO A 55 -9.57 -8.61 -2.76
N LEU A 56 -9.30 -8.95 -4.03
CA LEU A 56 -8.07 -8.53 -4.71
C LEU A 56 -8.09 -7.03 -5.06
N ALA A 57 -9.24 -6.50 -5.49
CA ALA A 57 -9.38 -5.07 -5.75
C ALA A 57 -9.27 -4.22 -4.48
N GLU A 58 -9.80 -4.71 -3.35
CA GLU A 58 -9.72 -4.01 -2.07
C GLU A 58 -8.27 -3.91 -1.54
N VAL A 59 -7.48 -4.97 -1.68
CA VAL A 59 -6.07 -4.94 -1.25
C VAL A 59 -5.19 -4.11 -2.21
N ASP A 60 -5.51 -4.11 -3.50
CA ASP A 60 -4.85 -3.26 -4.50
C ASP A 60 -5.16 -1.77 -4.27
N ASP A 61 -6.43 -1.40 -4.02
CA ASP A 61 -6.82 -0.03 -3.67
C ASP A 61 -6.08 0.46 -2.42
N ARG A 62 -5.94 -0.42 -1.41
CA ARG A 62 -5.18 -0.10 -0.20
C ARG A 62 -3.70 0.18 -0.48
N LEU A 63 -3.06 -0.62 -1.34
CA LEU A 63 -1.68 -0.38 -1.78
C LEU A 63 -1.58 0.95 -2.54
N GLY A 64 -2.52 1.23 -3.45
CA GLY A 64 -2.59 2.47 -4.22
C GLY A 64 -2.74 3.71 -3.36
N ARG A 65 -3.67 3.70 -2.39
CA ARG A 65 -3.88 4.79 -1.41
C ARG A 65 -2.65 5.10 -0.59
N LEU A 66 -1.87 4.08 -0.26
CA LEU A 66 -0.63 4.21 0.50
C LEU A 66 0.52 4.75 -0.37
N PHE A 67 0.66 4.25 -1.60
CA PHE A 67 1.79 4.58 -2.47
C PHE A 67 1.63 5.93 -3.18
N SER A 68 0.39 6.36 -3.44
CA SER A 68 0.11 7.64 -4.11
C SER A 68 0.73 8.86 -3.39
N PRO A 69 0.58 9.02 -2.06
CA PRO A 69 1.24 10.11 -1.32
C PRO A 69 2.77 10.06 -1.37
N VAL A 70 3.34 8.86 -1.34
CA VAL A 70 4.80 8.65 -1.43
C VAL A 70 5.31 9.08 -2.80
N SER A 71 4.65 8.63 -3.86
CA SER A 71 4.97 9.01 -5.25
C SER A 71 4.83 10.52 -5.46
N HIS A 72 3.79 11.15 -4.90
CA HIS A 72 3.60 12.59 -4.95
C HIS A 72 4.76 13.34 -4.28
N LEU A 73 5.12 12.98 -3.04
CA LEU A 73 6.24 13.61 -2.32
C LEU A 73 7.57 13.44 -3.07
N ASN A 74 7.82 12.26 -3.64
CA ASN A 74 9.00 12.02 -4.48
C ASN A 74 9.01 12.93 -5.73
N SER A 75 7.84 13.26 -6.28
CA SER A 75 7.73 14.14 -7.46
C SER A 75 7.89 15.63 -7.13
N VAL A 76 7.48 16.10 -5.95
CA VAL A 76 7.44 17.55 -5.63
C VAL A 76 8.48 18.01 -4.60
N GLN A 77 9.08 17.08 -3.86
CA GLN A 77 10.02 17.37 -2.77
C GLN A 77 11.21 16.40 -2.75
N ASN A 78 11.74 16.07 -3.93
CA ASN A 78 12.85 15.14 -4.01
C ASN A 78 14.11 15.72 -3.35
N SER A 79 14.63 15.02 -2.35
CA SER A 79 15.95 15.24 -1.73
C SER A 79 16.83 14.04 -2.09
N PRO A 80 18.16 14.15 -2.18
CA PRO A 80 19.02 13.06 -2.68
C PRO A 80 19.03 11.76 -1.83
N GLU A 81 18.38 11.72 -0.67
CA GLU A 81 18.43 10.58 0.25
C GLU A 81 17.44 9.41 -0.03
N PRO A 82 16.19 9.55 -0.53
CA PRO A 82 15.27 8.41 -0.64
C PRO A 82 15.35 7.62 -1.95
N ALA A 83 15.88 8.19 -3.05
CA ALA A 83 15.73 7.62 -4.39
C ALA A 83 16.60 6.38 -4.68
N ARG A 84 17.41 5.91 -3.73
CA ARG A 84 18.38 4.82 -3.95
C ARG A 84 17.92 3.42 -3.50
N SER A 85 16.75 3.27 -2.91
CA SER A 85 16.36 1.99 -2.27
C SER A 85 14.89 1.58 -2.43
N LEU A 86 14.14 2.22 -3.33
CA LEU A 86 12.83 1.75 -3.79
C LEU A 86 12.94 1.16 -5.20
#